data_AF-A0A955LBI5-F1
#
_entry.id   AF-A0A955LBI5-F1
#
_cell.length_a   1.000
_cell.length_b   1.000
_cell.length_c   1.000
_cell.angle_alpha   90.00
_cell.angle_beta   90.00
_cell.angle_gamma   90.00
#
_symmetry.space_group_name_H-M   'P 1'
#
loop_
_entity.id
_entity.type
_entity.pdbx_description
1 polymer ?
#
loop_
_entity_poly.entity_id
_entity_poly.type
_entity_poly.pdbx_seq_one_letter_code
_entity_poly.pdbx_strand_id
1 'polypeptide(L)'
;SVFTLFLSSPVLAIVDPNVTNSDTDFVENPEILYTTNDPIENKSGLDASDYENATVTDSGSLYLAGDEEVIENDITNDVVFAGSKVIINGNVLDNVIVAGGAVEINGNVYGDVLFAGGVLILNGEITGDVRAFGGSIFINSSLVGGDVLLSAGQIGISSETQIMGEVESNGFNTEMNATDNPSTLAAAENMDLPFNNNSLRSMVSGFIEGITIFALILSFLMLIGSVFAGYVFIRIFPTFTEKTLATMKKSPWQSVGYGCLTLVIGFVLIFVLFISVIGIRLLFLLLILGILALMAGGIYSRYMVGRMILEKFDKKNTGRFIVLLVGTLVVDLSIFILGLIPILAAFTGMITFFLTMWGMGAIVYNKYMAMKE
;
A
#
# COMPACT_ATOMS: atom_id res chain seq x y z
N SER A 1 -11.27 0.56 0.79
CA SER A 1 -10.17 0.72 1.76
C SER A 1 -9.40 -0.58 2.03
N VAL A 2 -9.05 -1.33 0.99
CA VAL A 2 -8.29 -2.60 1.11
C VAL A 2 -6.86 -2.47 0.53
N PHE A 3 -6.55 -1.32 -0.09
CA PHE A 3 -5.32 -1.13 -0.87
C PHE A 3 -4.07 -0.70 -0.05
N THR A 4 -4.14 -0.65 1.27
CA THR A 4 -3.08 -0.01 2.10
C THR A 4 -2.32 -1.00 2.99
N LEU A 5 -2.58 -2.31 2.92
CA LEU A 5 -1.99 -3.28 3.85
C LEU A 5 -0.80 -4.09 3.32
N PHE A 6 -0.42 -3.95 2.03
CA PHE A 6 0.63 -4.79 1.45
C PHE A 6 2.03 -4.17 1.37
N LEU A 7 2.22 -2.91 1.80
CA LEU A 7 3.50 -2.21 1.62
C LEU A 7 4.09 -1.71 2.94
N SER A 8 4.36 -2.62 3.89
CA SER A 8 5.45 -2.51 4.89
C SER A 8 5.24 -3.47 6.07
N SER A 9 5.52 -4.75 5.90
CA SER A 9 5.88 -5.65 7.02
C SER A 9 6.58 -6.90 6.49
N PRO A 10 7.65 -7.39 7.14
CA PRO A 10 8.04 -8.78 6.98
C PRO A 10 7.10 -9.64 7.85
N VAL A 11 6.70 -10.81 7.32
CA VAL A 11 6.11 -11.96 8.04
C VAL A 11 4.63 -11.84 8.45
N LEU A 12 3.77 -12.74 7.94
CA LEU A 12 3.06 -13.79 8.72
C LEU A 12 2.20 -14.67 7.78
N ALA A 13 2.51 -15.97 7.73
CA ALA A 13 1.62 -16.98 7.15
C ALA A 13 0.32 -17.03 7.98
N ILE A 14 -0.83 -16.87 7.33
CA ILE A 14 -2.13 -17.04 7.96
C ILE A 14 -2.47 -18.54 7.90
N VAL A 15 -2.19 -19.24 8.99
CA VAL A 15 -2.72 -20.59 9.25
C VAL A 15 -4.16 -20.45 9.71
N ASP A 16 -5.08 -21.14 9.04
CA ASP A 16 -6.49 -21.25 9.43
C ASP A 16 -6.63 -21.92 10.82
N PRO A 17 -7.25 -21.27 11.82
CA PRO A 17 -7.42 -21.85 13.15
C PRO A 17 -8.59 -22.84 13.29
N ASN A 18 -9.26 -23.27 12.21
CA ASN A 18 -10.40 -24.20 12.31
C ASN A 18 -10.12 -25.70 12.13
N VAL A 19 -8.85 -26.14 12.14
CA VAL A 19 -8.55 -27.58 12.19
C VAL A 19 -8.46 -28.04 13.64
N THR A 20 -9.53 -28.69 14.11
CA THR A 20 -9.56 -29.36 15.42
C THR A 20 -8.97 -30.77 15.32
N ASN A 21 -8.06 -31.05 16.26
CA ASN A 21 -7.29 -32.28 16.51
C ASN A 21 -7.98 -33.63 16.22
N SER A 22 -7.21 -34.59 15.70
CA SER A 22 -6.86 -35.81 16.46
C SER A 22 -5.86 -36.69 15.68
N ASP A 23 -4.60 -36.72 16.11
CA ASP A 23 -3.91 -37.93 16.59
C ASP A 23 -2.38 -37.77 16.54
N THR A 24 -1.77 -38.12 17.67
CA THR A 24 -0.34 -38.12 17.97
C THR A 24 0.36 -39.30 17.29
N ASP A 25 1.56 -39.10 16.75
CA ASP A 25 2.78 -39.79 17.22
C ASP A 25 4.04 -39.35 16.44
N PHE A 26 5.12 -39.12 17.19
CA PHE A 26 6.49 -38.90 16.71
C PHE A 26 7.10 -40.22 16.20
N VAL A 27 7.83 -40.22 15.06
CA VAL A 27 9.13 -40.93 14.84
C VAL A 27 9.81 -40.39 13.55
N GLU A 28 11.14 -40.46 13.57
CA GLU A 28 12.22 -40.00 12.69
C GLU A 28 12.20 -40.45 11.19
N ASN A 29 12.75 -39.56 10.34
CA ASN A 29 13.47 -39.66 9.04
C ASN A 29 13.89 -41.07 8.48
N PRO A 30 14.36 -41.18 7.22
CA PRO A 30 13.71 -41.12 5.89
C PRO A 30 13.85 -42.45 5.09
N GLU A 31 12.92 -42.84 4.20
CA GLU A 31 13.25 -43.66 3.01
C GLU A 31 12.07 -43.86 2.05
N ILE A 32 12.44 -43.96 0.77
CA ILE A 32 11.63 -44.09 -0.44
C ILE A 32 10.99 -45.49 -0.53
N LEU A 33 9.71 -45.60 -0.92
CA LEU A 33 9.19 -46.81 -1.60
C LEU A 33 7.87 -46.54 -2.36
N TYR A 34 7.94 -46.71 -3.68
CA TYR A 34 6.80 -46.85 -4.59
C TYR A 34 6.14 -48.22 -4.40
N THR A 35 4.80 -48.30 -4.35
CA THR A 35 4.04 -49.34 -5.07
C THR A 35 2.61 -48.88 -5.39
N THR A 36 2.29 -49.08 -6.66
CA THR A 36 1.04 -48.91 -7.41
C THR A 36 -0.18 -49.64 -6.85
N ASN A 37 -1.37 -49.06 -7.02
CA ASN A 37 -2.62 -49.76 -7.35
C ASN A 37 -3.64 -48.77 -7.95
N ASP A 38 -3.60 -48.61 -9.27
CA ASP A 38 -4.69 -48.05 -10.08
C ASP A 38 -5.87 -49.06 -10.17
N PRO A 39 -7.11 -48.69 -10.59
CA PRO A 39 -7.51 -47.47 -11.30
C PRO A 39 -8.84 -46.80 -10.85
N ILE A 40 -8.97 -45.48 -11.07
CA ILE A 40 -10.09 -44.78 -11.75
C ILE A 40 -9.69 -43.30 -11.89
N GLU A 41 -9.85 -42.77 -13.10
CA GLU A 41 -9.52 -41.43 -13.57
C GLU A 41 -9.93 -40.30 -12.60
N ASN A 42 -8.94 -39.53 -12.15
CA ASN A 42 -9.16 -38.11 -11.88
C ASN A 42 -8.03 -37.30 -12.53
N LYS A 43 -8.25 -36.86 -13.78
CA LYS A 43 -7.36 -35.91 -14.49
C LYS A 43 -7.61 -34.48 -14.00
N SER A 44 -7.49 -34.23 -12.70
CA SER A 44 -7.63 -32.88 -12.12
C SER A 44 -6.65 -32.60 -10.97
N GLY A 45 -5.53 -33.30 -10.92
CA GLY A 45 -4.55 -33.17 -9.84
C GLY A 45 -3.56 -32.05 -10.12
N LEU A 46 -3.79 -30.87 -9.53
CA LEU A 46 -2.72 -29.91 -9.26
C LEU A 46 -1.88 -30.49 -8.12
N ASP A 47 -0.70 -31.04 -8.42
CA ASP A 47 0.21 -31.50 -7.37
C ASP A 47 0.93 -30.28 -6.79
N ALA A 48 0.52 -29.88 -5.59
CA ALA A 48 1.14 -28.78 -4.84
C ALA A 48 2.60 -29.06 -4.44
N SER A 49 3.14 -30.25 -4.75
CA SER A 49 4.52 -30.64 -4.50
C SER A 49 5.55 -29.94 -5.40
N ASP A 50 5.11 -29.33 -6.50
CA ASP A 50 6.03 -28.77 -7.51
C ASP A 50 6.43 -27.32 -7.24
N TYR A 51 5.82 -26.66 -6.26
CA TYR A 51 6.01 -25.23 -5.99
C TYR A 51 6.36 -24.97 -4.53
N GLU A 52 7.59 -24.52 -4.27
CA GLU A 52 8.15 -24.34 -2.92
C GLU A 52 7.40 -23.29 -2.09
N ASN A 53 6.67 -22.38 -2.75
CA ASN A 53 5.90 -21.29 -2.13
C ASN A 53 4.42 -21.24 -2.56
N ALA A 54 3.86 -22.36 -3.01
CA ALA A 54 2.45 -22.41 -3.42
C ALA A 54 1.49 -22.79 -2.30
N THR A 55 0.32 -22.17 -2.34
CA THR A 55 -0.88 -22.70 -1.67
C THR A 55 -1.93 -22.98 -2.72
N VAL A 56 -2.27 -24.26 -2.88
CA VAL A 56 -3.39 -24.71 -3.70
C VAL A 56 -4.59 -24.89 -2.79
N THR A 57 -5.71 -24.27 -3.12
CA THR A 57 -6.95 -24.41 -2.35
C THR A 57 -7.72 -25.65 -2.80
N ASP A 58 -8.54 -26.24 -1.92
CA ASP A 58 -9.48 -27.33 -2.27
C ASP A 58 -10.41 -26.99 -3.44
N SER A 59 -10.57 -25.69 -3.76
CA SER A 59 -11.30 -25.16 -4.91
C SER A 59 -10.54 -25.19 -6.25
N GLY A 60 -9.26 -25.59 -6.25
CA GLY A 60 -8.40 -25.61 -7.43
C GLY A 60 -7.74 -24.27 -7.78
N SER A 61 -7.81 -23.28 -6.88
CA SER A 61 -7.14 -21.98 -7.04
C SER A 61 -5.68 -22.05 -6.57
N LEU A 62 -4.78 -21.38 -7.29
CA LEU A 62 -3.35 -21.37 -7.04
C LEU A 62 -2.89 -19.98 -6.57
N TYR A 63 -2.37 -19.90 -5.34
CA TYR A 63 -1.82 -18.68 -4.76
C TYR A 63 -0.31 -18.83 -4.56
N LEU A 64 0.44 -17.92 -5.16
CA LEU A 64 1.90 -17.94 -5.21
C LEU A 64 2.49 -16.57 -4.81
N ALA A 65 3.63 -16.60 -4.12
CA ALA A 65 4.45 -15.41 -3.95
C ALA A 65 5.93 -15.80 -3.96
N GLY A 66 6.76 -15.10 -4.73
CA GLY A 66 8.15 -15.50 -4.93
C GLY A 66 8.93 -14.60 -5.88
N ASP A 67 10.17 -14.97 -6.16
CA ASP A 67 11.01 -14.24 -7.10
C ASP A 67 10.69 -14.63 -8.55
N GLU A 68 10.85 -15.89 -8.94
CA GLU A 68 10.51 -16.37 -10.29
C GLU A 68 9.71 -17.67 -10.22
N GLU A 69 8.56 -17.71 -10.91
CA GLU A 69 7.72 -18.91 -10.98
C GLU A 69 7.34 -19.25 -12.44
N VAL A 70 7.20 -20.55 -12.73
CA VAL A 70 6.73 -21.05 -14.03
C VAL A 70 5.58 -22.02 -13.82
N ILE A 71 4.39 -21.66 -14.29
CA ILE A 71 3.16 -22.43 -14.16
C ILE A 71 2.93 -23.22 -15.46
N GLU A 72 3.35 -24.47 -15.47
CA GLU A 72 3.23 -25.36 -16.64
C GLU A 72 1.85 -26.04 -16.73
N ASN A 73 1.20 -26.25 -15.58
CA ASN A 73 -0.03 -27.04 -15.49
C ASN A 73 -1.29 -26.17 -15.63
N ASP A 74 -2.36 -26.76 -16.17
CA ASP A 74 -3.68 -26.13 -16.24
C ASP A 74 -4.26 -25.91 -14.83
N ILE A 75 -4.71 -24.69 -14.55
CA ILE A 75 -5.32 -24.29 -13.28
C ILE A 75 -6.85 -24.27 -13.42
N THR A 76 -7.53 -24.98 -12.52
CA THR A 76 -8.98 -25.18 -12.58
C THR A 76 -9.79 -23.95 -12.18
N ASN A 77 -9.17 -23.01 -11.48
CA ASN A 77 -9.83 -21.84 -10.92
C ASN A 77 -8.86 -20.64 -11.01
N ASP A 78 -8.89 -19.73 -10.03
CA ASP A 78 -8.04 -18.53 -10.06
C ASP A 78 -6.53 -18.81 -9.89
N VAL A 79 -5.72 -18.01 -10.58
CA VAL A 79 -4.29 -17.82 -10.29
C VAL A 79 -4.09 -16.46 -9.64
N VAL A 80 -3.44 -16.44 -8.48
CA VAL A 80 -3.01 -15.21 -7.81
C VAL A 80 -1.52 -15.27 -7.57
N PHE A 81 -0.76 -14.37 -8.20
CA PHE A 81 0.70 -14.31 -8.06
C PHE A 81 1.17 -12.90 -7.67
N ALA A 82 2.11 -12.83 -6.73
CA ALA A 82 2.84 -11.60 -6.40
C ALA A 82 4.35 -11.86 -6.34
N GLY A 83 5.13 -11.24 -7.23
CA GLY A 83 6.55 -11.55 -7.30
C GLY A 83 7.36 -10.80 -8.36
N SER A 84 8.62 -11.22 -8.58
CA SER A 84 9.49 -10.55 -9.56
C SER A 84 9.16 -10.97 -11.00
N LYS A 85 8.94 -12.26 -11.24
CA LYS A 85 8.61 -12.82 -12.55
C LYS A 85 7.66 -14.01 -12.45
N VAL A 86 6.70 -14.10 -13.36
CA VAL A 86 5.91 -15.32 -13.56
C VAL A 86 5.67 -15.59 -15.04
N ILE A 87 5.77 -16.86 -15.43
CA ILE A 87 5.39 -17.36 -16.75
C ILE A 87 4.25 -18.36 -16.55
N ILE A 88 3.12 -18.16 -17.22
CA ILE A 88 1.94 -19.02 -17.14
C ILE A 88 1.73 -19.71 -18.48
N ASN A 89 2.20 -20.96 -18.60
CA ASN A 89 2.06 -21.78 -19.80
C ASN A 89 0.76 -22.60 -19.81
N GLY A 90 0.31 -23.04 -18.62
CA GLY A 90 -0.96 -23.74 -18.47
C GLY A 90 -2.18 -22.83 -18.64
N ASN A 91 -3.32 -23.41 -19.02
CA ASN A 91 -4.59 -22.69 -19.13
C ASN A 91 -5.16 -22.39 -17.75
N VAL A 92 -5.86 -21.26 -17.61
CA VAL A 92 -6.53 -20.85 -16.38
C VAL A 92 -8.03 -20.77 -16.64
N LEU A 93 -8.81 -21.64 -16.00
CA LEU A 93 -10.25 -21.75 -16.27
C LEU A 93 -11.08 -20.61 -15.67
N ASP A 94 -10.51 -19.83 -14.75
CA ASP A 94 -11.16 -18.65 -14.17
C ASP A 94 -10.23 -17.43 -14.30
N ASN A 95 -9.90 -16.73 -13.20
CA ASN A 95 -9.23 -15.43 -13.29
C ASN A 95 -7.72 -15.51 -13.06
N VAL A 96 -6.99 -14.58 -13.67
CA VAL A 96 -5.56 -14.38 -13.45
C VAL A 96 -5.34 -13.01 -12.81
N ILE A 97 -4.89 -12.99 -11.56
CA ILE A 97 -4.60 -11.79 -10.79
C ILE A 97 -3.11 -11.76 -10.46
N VAL A 98 -2.35 -10.91 -11.15
CA VAL A 98 -0.89 -10.94 -11.08
C VAL A 98 -0.33 -9.56 -10.81
N ALA A 99 0.53 -9.47 -9.80
CA ALA A 99 1.35 -8.30 -9.53
C ALA A 99 2.84 -8.68 -9.65
N GLY A 100 3.58 -8.07 -10.59
CA GLY A 100 4.99 -8.40 -10.70
C GLY A 100 5.83 -7.59 -11.68
N GLY A 101 7.14 -7.83 -11.65
CA GLY A 101 8.11 -7.13 -12.50
C GLY A 101 7.96 -7.50 -13.98
N ALA A 102 7.90 -8.80 -14.28
CA ALA A 102 7.71 -9.33 -15.63
C ALA A 102 6.71 -10.50 -15.63
N VAL A 103 5.65 -10.39 -16.41
CA VAL A 103 4.57 -11.39 -16.46
C VAL A 103 4.36 -11.81 -17.90
N GLU A 104 4.40 -13.11 -18.15
CA GLU A 104 4.12 -13.71 -19.45
C GLU A 104 2.99 -14.73 -19.29
N ILE A 105 1.92 -14.58 -20.06
CA ILE A 105 0.75 -15.46 -20.03
C ILE A 105 0.60 -16.08 -21.42
N ASN A 106 1.01 -17.34 -21.53
CA ASN A 106 0.99 -18.14 -22.76
C ASN A 106 -0.27 -19.01 -22.86
N GLY A 107 -0.76 -19.52 -21.73
CA GLY A 107 -2.00 -20.29 -21.68
C GLY A 107 -3.26 -19.44 -21.81
N ASN A 108 -4.37 -20.07 -22.20
CA ASN A 108 -5.66 -19.39 -22.33
C ASN A 108 -6.26 -19.08 -20.96
N VAL A 109 -6.94 -17.93 -20.84
CA VAL A 109 -7.64 -17.49 -19.63
C VAL A 109 -9.14 -17.40 -19.93
N TYR A 110 -9.93 -18.24 -19.27
CA TYR A 110 -11.37 -18.32 -19.51
C TYR A 110 -12.18 -17.32 -18.67
N GLY A 111 -11.57 -16.67 -17.68
CA GLY A 111 -12.11 -15.53 -16.93
C GLY A 111 -11.39 -14.22 -17.26
N ASP A 112 -11.21 -13.39 -16.24
CA ASP A 112 -10.61 -12.05 -16.36
C ASP A 112 -9.10 -12.07 -16.10
N VAL A 113 -8.37 -11.13 -16.73
CA VAL A 113 -6.96 -10.85 -16.44
C VAL A 113 -6.84 -9.50 -15.74
N LEU A 114 -6.28 -9.50 -14.54
CA LEU A 114 -5.89 -8.31 -13.80
C LEU A 114 -4.38 -8.29 -13.58
N PHE A 115 -3.70 -7.32 -14.17
CA PHE A 115 -2.26 -7.14 -14.06
C PHE A 115 -1.89 -5.77 -13.49
N ALA A 116 -0.92 -5.76 -12.56
CA ALA A 116 -0.28 -4.55 -12.08
C ALA A 116 1.24 -4.75 -11.95
N GLY A 117 2.05 -4.07 -12.75
CA GLY A 117 3.47 -4.42 -12.77
C GLY A 117 4.40 -3.66 -13.71
N GLY A 118 5.56 -4.23 -13.97
CA GLY A 118 6.56 -3.68 -14.89
C GLY A 118 6.19 -3.95 -16.35
N VAL A 119 6.24 -5.22 -16.74
CA VAL A 119 5.97 -5.68 -18.11
C VAL A 119 4.94 -6.81 -18.11
N LEU A 120 3.95 -6.71 -19.00
CA LEU A 120 3.02 -7.80 -19.32
C LEU A 120 3.16 -8.20 -20.79
N ILE A 121 3.30 -9.49 -21.05
CA ILE A 121 3.16 -10.11 -22.37
C ILE A 121 2.01 -11.12 -22.29
N LEU A 122 0.95 -10.88 -23.07
CA LEU A 122 -0.27 -11.66 -23.06
C LEU A 122 -0.45 -12.33 -24.42
N ASN A 123 -0.16 -13.63 -24.50
CA ASN A 123 -0.16 -14.42 -25.74
C ASN A 123 -1.39 -15.34 -25.86
N GLY A 124 -1.91 -15.85 -24.75
CA GLY A 124 -3.09 -16.74 -24.74
C GLY A 124 -4.41 -16.01 -25.03
N GLU A 125 -5.47 -16.76 -25.38
CA GLU A 125 -6.83 -16.21 -25.58
C GLU A 125 -7.49 -15.88 -24.25
N ILE A 126 -8.25 -14.76 -24.22
CA ILE A 126 -8.95 -14.28 -23.03
C ILE A 126 -10.44 -14.25 -23.33
N THR A 127 -11.23 -14.98 -22.56
CA THR A 127 -12.69 -14.98 -22.73
C THR A 127 -13.35 -13.79 -22.02
N GLY A 128 -12.79 -13.34 -20.89
CA GLY A 128 -13.28 -12.21 -20.09
C GLY A 128 -12.58 -10.88 -20.39
N ASP A 129 -12.55 -10.02 -19.37
CA ASP A 129 -11.98 -8.67 -19.44
C ASP A 129 -10.46 -8.67 -19.22
N VAL A 130 -9.76 -7.71 -19.82
CA VAL A 130 -8.33 -7.46 -19.57
C VAL A 130 -8.16 -6.08 -18.93
N ARG A 131 -7.71 -6.06 -17.68
CA ARG A 131 -7.37 -4.84 -16.93
C ARG A 131 -5.89 -4.87 -16.59
N ALA A 132 -5.10 -4.03 -17.24
CA ALA A 132 -3.64 -4.06 -17.08
C ALA A 132 -3.04 -2.66 -16.86
N PHE A 133 -2.23 -2.56 -15.81
CA PHE A 133 -1.56 -1.33 -15.40
C PHE A 133 -0.05 -1.57 -15.27
N GLY A 134 0.78 -0.85 -16.00
CA GLY A 134 2.22 -1.08 -15.88
C GLY A 134 3.16 -0.18 -16.68
N GLY A 135 4.42 -0.58 -16.80
CA GLY A 135 5.43 0.12 -17.60
C GLY A 135 5.23 -0.12 -19.10
N SER A 136 5.20 -1.40 -19.49
CA SER A 136 4.97 -1.84 -20.86
C SER A 136 3.96 -2.99 -20.90
N ILE A 137 2.98 -2.90 -21.79
CA ILE A 137 1.96 -3.95 -21.98
C ILE A 137 1.94 -4.35 -23.45
N PHE A 138 2.09 -5.65 -23.70
CA PHE A 138 2.02 -6.25 -25.04
C PHE A 138 0.91 -7.31 -25.07
N ILE A 139 -0.11 -7.10 -25.89
CA ILE A 139 -1.20 -8.05 -26.12
C ILE A 139 -0.99 -8.66 -27.51
N ASN A 140 -0.58 -9.92 -27.54
CA ASN A 140 -0.41 -10.72 -28.75
C ASN A 140 -1.50 -11.79 -28.91
N SER A 141 -2.50 -11.78 -28.03
CA SER A 141 -3.63 -12.70 -28.04
C SER A 141 -4.38 -12.65 -29.38
N SER A 142 -4.91 -13.79 -29.84
CA SER A 142 -5.84 -13.83 -30.98
C SER A 142 -7.23 -13.27 -30.62
N LEU A 143 -7.67 -13.41 -29.37
CA LEU A 143 -9.02 -13.05 -28.95
C LEU A 143 -9.07 -12.50 -27.51
N VAL A 144 -9.76 -11.38 -27.35
CA VAL A 144 -10.26 -10.88 -26.06
C VAL A 144 -11.78 -10.74 -26.14
N GLY A 145 -12.49 -11.57 -25.38
CA GLY A 145 -13.96 -11.63 -25.40
C GLY A 145 -14.65 -10.49 -24.65
N GLY A 146 -13.98 -9.87 -23.67
CA GLY A 146 -14.50 -8.77 -22.86
C GLY A 146 -13.91 -7.40 -23.19
N ASP A 147 -14.01 -6.50 -22.22
CA ASP A 147 -13.50 -5.13 -22.29
C ASP A 147 -12.00 -5.08 -21.98
N VAL A 148 -11.29 -4.13 -22.59
CA VAL A 148 -9.85 -3.94 -22.45
C VAL A 148 -9.54 -2.57 -21.89
N LEU A 149 -9.05 -2.52 -20.65
CA LEU A 149 -8.60 -1.31 -19.98
C LEU A 149 -7.08 -1.37 -19.73
N LEU A 150 -6.35 -0.51 -20.43
CA LEU A 150 -4.88 -0.47 -20.38
C LEU A 150 -4.39 0.89 -19.93
N SER A 151 -3.45 0.91 -18.98
CA SER A 151 -2.68 2.12 -18.68
C SER A 151 -1.22 1.81 -18.48
N ALA A 152 -0.38 2.27 -19.42
CA ALA A 152 1.06 2.04 -19.37
C ALA A 152 1.88 3.09 -20.12
N GLY A 153 3.18 3.14 -19.83
CA GLY A 153 4.11 3.99 -20.59
C GLY A 153 4.17 3.60 -22.06
N GLN A 154 4.17 2.29 -22.34
CA GLN A 154 4.15 1.70 -23.67
C GLN A 154 3.04 0.65 -23.78
N ILE A 155 2.25 0.72 -24.85
CA ILE A 155 1.20 -0.26 -25.13
C ILE A 155 1.38 -0.74 -26.58
N GLY A 156 1.48 -2.06 -26.75
CA GLY A 156 1.45 -2.73 -28.05
C GLY A 156 0.31 -3.75 -28.08
N ILE A 157 -0.54 -3.68 -29.10
CA ILE A 157 -1.59 -4.67 -29.37
C ILE A 157 -1.33 -5.22 -30.77
N SER A 158 -1.23 -6.54 -30.89
CA SER A 158 -1.03 -7.22 -32.16
C SER A 158 -2.21 -6.95 -33.11
N SER A 159 -1.92 -6.75 -34.39
CA SER A 159 -2.93 -6.53 -35.43
C SER A 159 -3.87 -7.74 -35.63
N GLU A 160 -3.50 -8.90 -35.11
CA GLU A 160 -4.31 -10.12 -35.18
C GLU A 160 -5.28 -10.26 -34.00
N THR A 161 -5.15 -9.41 -32.97
CA THR A 161 -6.00 -9.43 -31.77
C THR A 161 -7.41 -8.97 -32.10
N GLN A 162 -8.39 -9.86 -31.92
CA GLN A 162 -9.81 -9.50 -31.98
C GLN A 162 -10.31 -9.16 -30.59
N ILE A 163 -10.74 -7.91 -30.38
CA ILE A 163 -11.34 -7.47 -29.12
C ILE A 163 -12.85 -7.31 -29.36
N MET A 164 -13.65 -8.07 -28.61
CA MET A 164 -15.12 -8.07 -28.75
C MET A 164 -15.80 -6.96 -27.93
N GLY A 165 -15.14 -6.48 -26.88
CA GLY A 165 -15.63 -5.39 -26.01
C GLY A 165 -15.08 -4.00 -26.35
N GLU A 166 -15.22 -3.07 -25.40
CA GLU A 166 -14.70 -1.71 -25.49
C GLU A 166 -13.20 -1.65 -25.14
N VAL A 167 -12.46 -0.78 -25.83
CA VAL A 167 -11.02 -0.57 -25.58
C VAL A 167 -10.79 0.84 -25.04
N GLU A 168 -10.32 0.92 -23.80
CA GLU A 168 -9.83 2.15 -23.18
C GLU A 168 -8.32 2.02 -22.91
N SER A 169 -7.51 2.82 -23.62
CA SER A 169 -6.06 2.81 -23.47
C SER A 169 -5.52 4.20 -23.14
N ASN A 170 -4.80 4.32 -22.02
CA ASN A 170 -4.15 5.55 -21.57
C ASN A 170 -2.63 5.33 -21.47
N GLY A 171 -1.89 5.69 -22.52
CA GLY A 171 -0.42 5.55 -22.55
C GLY A 171 0.34 6.69 -23.22
N PHE A 172 1.63 6.81 -22.90
CA PHE A 172 2.50 7.90 -23.41
C PHE A 172 2.95 7.65 -24.85
N ASN A 173 3.18 6.39 -25.22
CA ASN A 173 3.46 5.94 -26.58
C ASN A 173 2.54 4.77 -26.95
N THR A 174 1.35 5.07 -27.48
CA THR A 174 0.44 4.08 -28.07
C THR A 174 0.74 3.94 -29.55
N GLU A 175 1.48 2.91 -29.95
CA GLU A 175 1.58 2.49 -31.35
C GLU A 175 0.43 1.54 -31.65
N MET A 176 -0.76 2.10 -31.93
CA MET A 176 -1.90 1.35 -32.43
C MET A 176 -1.74 1.15 -33.95
N ASN A 177 -0.68 0.44 -34.37
CA ASN A 177 -0.44 0.18 -35.79
C ASN A 177 -1.24 -1.04 -36.25
N ALA A 178 -2.53 -0.82 -36.51
CA ALA A 178 -3.21 -1.60 -37.53
C ALA A 178 -2.59 -1.24 -38.88
N THR A 179 -2.24 -2.26 -39.66
CA THR A 179 -1.75 -2.22 -41.05
C THR A 179 -0.27 -1.90 -41.29
N ASP A 180 0.41 -2.87 -41.90
CA ASP A 180 1.60 -2.75 -42.75
C ASP A 180 3.00 -2.71 -42.12
N ASN A 181 3.42 -3.77 -41.39
CA ASN A 181 4.81 -4.24 -41.50
C ASN A 181 5.03 -5.66 -40.94
N PRO A 182 5.40 -6.67 -41.76
CA PRO A 182 5.68 -8.03 -41.28
C PRO A 182 7.04 -8.16 -40.58
N SER A 183 7.71 -7.04 -40.28
CA SER A 183 9.03 -7.00 -39.63
C SER A 183 8.97 -6.83 -38.11
N THR A 184 7.79 -6.58 -37.53
CA THR A 184 7.62 -6.46 -36.07
C THR A 184 7.33 -7.81 -35.38
N LEU A 185 6.77 -8.79 -36.08
CA LEU A 185 6.58 -10.15 -35.55
C LEU A 185 7.90 -10.93 -35.42
N ALA A 186 8.85 -10.74 -36.34
CA ALA A 186 10.18 -11.37 -36.26
C ALA A 186 11.09 -10.78 -35.17
N ALA A 187 10.76 -9.58 -34.67
CA ALA A 187 11.45 -8.93 -33.56
C ALA A 187 10.93 -9.42 -32.18
N ALA A 188 9.72 -9.99 -32.13
CA ALA A 188 9.19 -10.64 -30.93
C ALA A 188 9.78 -12.05 -30.74
N GLU A 189 9.98 -12.79 -31.84
CA GLU A 189 10.52 -14.17 -31.82
C GLU A 189 12.03 -14.24 -31.48
N ASN A 190 12.77 -13.14 -31.68
CA ASN A 190 14.19 -13.02 -31.31
C ASN A 190 14.44 -11.97 -30.22
N MET A 191 13.42 -11.62 -29.44
CA MET A 191 13.65 -10.87 -28.21
C MET A 191 14.24 -11.85 -27.19
N ASP A 192 15.56 -12.10 -27.32
CA ASP A 192 16.39 -12.42 -26.17
C ASP A 192 16.12 -11.30 -25.17
N LEU A 193 15.17 -11.50 -24.25
CA LEU A 193 14.91 -10.59 -23.15
C LEU A 193 16.23 -10.47 -22.40
N PRO A 194 17.00 -9.38 -22.57
CA PRO A 194 18.15 -9.19 -21.74
C PRO A 194 17.52 -8.70 -20.45
N PHE A 195 17.28 -9.61 -19.51
CA PHE A 195 17.19 -9.25 -18.10
C PHE A 195 18.59 -8.79 -17.65
N ASN A 196 19.09 -7.75 -18.29
CA ASN A 196 20.20 -6.95 -17.84
C ASN A 196 19.63 -6.10 -16.70
N ASN A 197 20.16 -6.29 -15.49
CA ASN A 197 19.75 -5.61 -14.26
C ASN A 197 19.55 -4.07 -14.38
N ASN A 198 20.05 -3.46 -15.44
CA ASN A 198 19.94 -2.05 -15.75
C ASN A 198 18.54 -1.63 -16.23
N SER A 199 17.78 -2.48 -16.93
CA SER A 199 16.43 -2.12 -17.42
C SER A 199 15.41 -2.10 -16.28
N LEU A 200 15.36 -3.16 -15.46
CA LEU A 200 14.54 -3.21 -14.24
C LEU A 200 14.88 -2.07 -13.27
N ARG A 201 16.18 -1.78 -13.07
CA ARG A 201 16.60 -0.67 -12.21
C ARG A 201 16.18 0.70 -12.76
N SER A 202 16.15 0.88 -14.08
CA SER A 202 15.68 2.12 -14.72
C SER A 202 14.16 2.31 -14.65
N MET A 203 13.39 1.22 -14.71
CA MET A 203 11.93 1.25 -14.54
C MET A 203 11.56 1.47 -13.06
N VAL A 204 12.23 0.77 -12.14
CA VAL A 204 12.08 0.97 -10.69
C VAL A 204 12.52 2.38 -10.28
N SER A 205 13.61 2.92 -10.83
CA SER A 205 14.01 4.30 -10.53
C SER A 205 13.00 5.31 -11.06
N GLY A 206 12.46 5.13 -12.27
CA GLY A 206 11.40 6.00 -12.80
C GLY A 206 10.11 5.95 -11.96
N PHE A 207 9.74 4.78 -11.46
CA PHE A 207 8.60 4.60 -10.56
C PHE A 207 8.83 5.23 -9.17
N ILE A 208 10.02 5.03 -8.59
CA ILE A 208 10.41 5.67 -7.33
C ILE A 208 10.50 7.20 -7.49
N GLU A 209 11.01 7.70 -8.62
CA GLU A 209 11.02 9.13 -8.95
C GLU A 209 9.61 9.69 -9.08
N GLY A 210 8.70 8.96 -9.73
CA GLY A 210 7.27 9.31 -9.79
C GLY A 210 6.61 9.37 -8.40
N ILE A 211 6.85 8.35 -7.56
CA ILE A 211 6.35 8.31 -6.18
C ILE A 211 6.91 9.47 -5.35
N THR A 212 8.20 9.77 -5.48
CA THR A 212 8.84 10.82 -4.69
C THR A 212 8.36 12.21 -5.11
N ILE A 213 8.18 12.48 -6.40
CA ILE A 213 7.61 13.75 -6.89
C ILE A 213 6.15 13.87 -6.43
N PHE A 214 5.34 12.82 -6.57
CA PHE A 214 3.96 12.81 -6.09
C PHE A 214 3.88 13.04 -4.57
N ALA A 215 4.71 12.34 -3.80
CA ALA A 215 4.79 12.50 -2.35
C ALA A 215 5.25 13.92 -1.96
N LEU A 216 6.14 14.55 -2.73
CA LEU A 216 6.58 15.93 -2.52
C LEU A 216 5.43 16.92 -2.75
N ILE A 217 4.68 16.75 -3.84
CA ILE A 217 3.49 17.59 -4.13
C ILE A 217 2.45 17.43 -3.02
N LEU A 218 2.16 16.18 -2.63
CA LEU A 218 1.20 15.88 -1.56
C LEU A 218 1.65 16.46 -0.21
N SER A 219 2.94 16.38 0.11
CA SER A 219 3.52 16.96 1.34
C SER A 219 3.40 18.48 1.35
N PHE A 220 3.61 19.13 0.21
CA PHE A 220 3.44 20.57 0.07
C PHE A 220 1.97 21.00 0.27
N LEU A 221 1.02 20.23 -0.28
CA LEU A 221 -0.41 20.47 -0.08
C LEU A 221 -0.82 20.28 1.39
N MET A 222 -0.31 19.24 2.06
CA MET A 222 -0.55 18.98 3.48
C MET A 222 0.02 20.10 4.36
N LEU A 223 1.17 20.68 3.99
CA LEU A 223 1.78 21.82 4.68
C LEU A 223 0.89 23.07 4.58
N ILE A 224 0.40 23.40 3.39
CA ILE A 224 -0.53 24.53 3.21
C ILE A 224 -1.81 24.30 4.03
N GLY A 225 -2.35 23.08 3.96
CA GLY A 225 -3.54 22.68 4.71
C GLY A 225 -3.35 22.80 6.22
N SER A 226 -2.20 22.39 6.75
CA SER A 226 -1.91 22.41 8.18
C SER A 226 -1.75 23.85 8.70
N VAL A 227 -1.09 24.74 7.94
CA VAL A 227 -0.98 26.17 8.28
C VAL A 227 -2.35 26.83 8.27
N PHE A 228 -3.17 26.57 7.24
CA PHE A 228 -4.52 27.12 7.14
C PHE A 228 -5.41 26.65 8.28
N ALA A 229 -5.49 25.32 8.50
CA ALA A 229 -6.28 24.72 9.57
C ALA A 229 -5.83 25.22 10.95
N GLY A 230 -4.51 25.28 11.20
CA GLY A 230 -3.96 25.77 12.45
C GLY A 230 -4.25 27.25 12.68
N TYR A 231 -4.20 28.08 11.64
CA TYR A 231 -4.51 29.50 11.75
C TYR A 231 -5.99 29.72 12.10
N VAL A 232 -6.90 29.02 11.42
CA VAL A 232 -8.33 29.05 11.72
C VAL A 232 -8.59 28.59 13.16
N PHE A 233 -7.97 27.49 13.59
CA PHE A 233 -8.16 26.94 14.93
C PHE A 233 -7.73 27.93 16.04
N ILE A 234 -6.55 28.54 15.90
CA ILE A 234 -6.01 29.52 16.85
C ILE A 234 -6.85 30.81 16.87
N ARG A 235 -7.45 31.18 15.73
CA ARG A 235 -8.35 32.32 15.62
C ARG A 235 -9.66 32.08 16.37
N ILE A 236 -10.23 30.88 16.27
CA ILE A 236 -11.50 30.54 16.92
C ILE A 236 -11.32 30.43 18.44
N PHE A 237 -10.21 29.85 18.92
CA PHE A 237 -9.99 29.60 20.35
C PHE A 237 -8.72 30.29 20.90
N PRO A 238 -8.66 31.63 20.91
CA PRO A 238 -7.42 32.36 21.23
C PRO A 238 -7.01 32.24 22.70
N THR A 239 -7.96 32.32 23.63
CA THR A 239 -7.69 32.22 25.08
C THR A 239 -7.24 30.82 25.48
N PHE A 240 -7.87 29.81 24.90
CA PHE A 240 -7.52 28.40 25.11
C PHE A 240 -6.13 28.08 24.57
N THR A 241 -5.78 28.63 23.40
CA THR A 241 -4.44 28.51 22.82
C THR A 241 -3.37 29.04 23.78
N GLU A 242 -3.52 30.27 24.29
CA GLU A 242 -2.51 30.86 25.20
C GLU A 242 -2.35 30.08 26.51
N LYS A 243 -3.45 29.61 27.13
CA LYS A 243 -3.38 28.79 28.35
C LYS A 243 -2.66 27.45 28.11
N THR A 244 -2.94 26.83 26.97
CA THR A 244 -2.31 25.56 26.58
C THR A 244 -0.82 25.76 26.34
N LEU A 245 -0.42 26.84 25.66
CA LEU A 245 0.99 27.18 25.44
C LEU A 245 1.71 27.51 26.74
N ALA A 246 1.08 28.24 27.67
CA ALA A 246 1.66 28.50 28.99
C ALA A 246 1.94 27.19 29.75
N THR A 247 1.03 26.22 29.64
CA THR A 247 1.17 24.88 30.22
C THR A 247 2.31 24.10 29.59
N MET A 248 2.42 24.10 28.26
CA MET A 248 3.50 23.43 27.54
C MET A 248 4.88 23.96 27.94
N LYS A 249 5.00 25.28 28.15
CA LYS A 249 6.26 25.93 28.56
C LYS A 249 6.61 25.66 30.03
N LYS A 250 5.61 25.63 30.92
CA LYS A 250 5.81 25.38 32.36
C LYS A 250 6.16 23.93 32.66
N SER A 251 5.54 22.99 31.96
CA SER A 251 5.52 21.57 32.32
C SER A 251 5.57 20.65 31.09
N PRO A 252 6.68 20.62 30.33
CA PRO A 252 6.76 19.90 29.06
C PRO A 252 6.64 18.38 29.22
N TRP A 253 7.41 17.78 30.13
CA TRP A 253 7.40 16.32 30.33
C TRP A 253 6.10 15.79 30.92
N GLN A 254 5.47 16.55 31.82
CA GLN A 254 4.16 16.18 32.37
C GLN A 254 3.10 16.23 31.27
N SER A 255 3.14 17.25 30.41
CA SER A 255 2.22 17.35 29.27
C SER A 255 2.35 16.14 28.34
N VAL A 256 3.56 15.71 27.97
CA VAL A 256 3.75 14.48 27.18
C VAL A 256 3.15 13.26 27.90
N GLY A 257 3.40 13.12 29.20
CA GLY A 257 2.88 12.02 30.01
C GLY A 257 1.34 11.95 30.01
N TYR A 258 0.65 13.07 30.21
CA TYR A 258 -0.82 13.14 30.13
C TYR A 258 -1.34 12.88 28.71
N GLY A 259 -0.58 13.25 27.67
CA GLY A 259 -0.90 12.92 26.28
C GLY A 259 -0.91 11.41 26.07
N CYS A 260 0.17 10.73 26.45
CA CYS A 260 0.26 9.27 26.36
C CYS A 260 -0.81 8.58 27.22
N LEU A 261 -1.04 9.05 28.45
CA LEU A 261 -2.08 8.52 29.32
C LEU A 261 -3.47 8.65 28.69
N THR A 262 -3.75 9.77 28.02
CA THR A 262 -5.01 10.00 27.31
C THR A 262 -5.20 9.02 26.16
N LEU A 263 -4.14 8.68 25.42
CA LEU A 263 -4.22 7.64 24.39
C LEU A 263 -4.52 6.27 24.99
N VAL A 264 -3.81 5.86 26.04
CA VAL A 264 -4.04 4.55 26.68
C VAL A 264 -5.48 4.44 27.19
N ILE A 265 -5.96 5.46 27.91
CA ILE A 265 -7.35 5.51 28.40
C ILE A 265 -8.33 5.53 27.21
N GLY A 266 -8.01 6.28 26.15
CA GLY A 266 -8.81 6.35 24.93
C GLY A 266 -8.97 4.98 24.26
N PHE A 267 -7.89 4.22 24.10
CA PHE A 267 -7.93 2.87 23.54
C PHE A 267 -8.76 1.90 24.39
N VAL A 268 -8.60 1.94 25.71
CA VAL A 268 -9.42 1.12 26.62
C VAL A 268 -10.90 1.49 26.49
N LEU A 269 -11.24 2.79 26.45
CA LEU A 269 -12.62 3.25 26.26
C LEU A 269 -13.20 2.84 24.91
N ILE A 270 -12.41 2.94 23.83
CA ILE A 270 -12.79 2.48 22.49
C ILE A 270 -13.14 0.99 22.53
N PHE A 271 -12.30 0.16 23.16
CA PHE A 271 -12.53 -1.29 23.26
C PHE A 271 -13.79 -1.62 24.08
N VAL A 272 -13.98 -0.96 25.22
CA VAL A 272 -15.17 -1.14 26.08
C VAL A 272 -16.46 -0.71 25.36
N LEU A 273 -16.43 0.42 24.64
CA LEU A 273 -17.57 0.91 23.87
C LEU A 273 -17.87 0.03 22.66
N PHE A 274 -16.86 -0.58 22.05
CA PHE A 274 -17.02 -1.48 20.91
C PHE A 274 -17.77 -2.76 21.28
N ILE A 275 -17.47 -3.34 22.46
CA ILE A 275 -18.19 -4.53 22.97
C ILE A 275 -19.66 -4.21 23.28
N SER A 276 -19.97 -2.94 23.58
CA SER A 276 -21.31 -2.52 23.94
C SER A 276 -22.15 -2.22 22.69
N VAL A 277 -23.28 -2.93 22.50
CA VAL A 277 -24.24 -2.65 21.40
C VAL A 277 -24.72 -1.20 21.40
N ILE A 278 -24.88 -0.60 22.59
CA ILE A 278 -25.26 0.82 22.74
C ILE A 278 -24.04 1.74 22.55
N GLY A 279 -22.84 1.25 22.90
CA GLY A 279 -21.59 2.00 22.87
C GLY A 279 -21.09 2.30 21.46
N ILE A 280 -21.47 1.53 20.45
CA ILE A 280 -21.03 1.76 19.06
C ILE A 280 -21.42 3.14 18.52
N ARG A 281 -22.57 3.69 18.92
CA ARG A 281 -22.99 5.05 18.52
C ARG A 281 -22.09 6.11 19.17
N LEU A 282 -21.75 5.90 20.45
CA LEU A 282 -20.86 6.78 21.20
C LEU A 282 -19.40 6.64 20.77
N LEU A 283 -19.02 5.46 20.24
CA LEU A 283 -17.68 5.17 19.73
C LEU A 283 -17.31 6.11 18.58
N PHE A 284 -18.21 6.30 17.61
CA PHE A 284 -17.96 7.24 16.51
C PHE A 284 -17.76 8.68 17.01
N LEU A 285 -18.54 9.10 18.01
CA LEU A 285 -18.36 10.42 18.64
C LEU A 285 -16.99 10.52 19.34
N LEU A 286 -16.58 9.48 20.07
CA LEU A 286 -15.28 9.43 20.75
C LEU A 286 -14.12 9.45 19.75
N LEU A 287 -14.22 8.72 18.64
CA LEU A 287 -13.21 8.72 17.58
C LEU A 287 -13.06 10.10 16.93
N ILE A 288 -14.18 10.77 16.61
CA ILE A 288 -14.15 12.14 16.07
C ILE A 288 -13.47 13.08 17.08
N LEU A 289 -13.84 12.99 18.36
CA LEU A 289 -13.23 13.83 19.40
C LEU A 289 -11.73 13.53 19.58
N GLY A 290 -11.34 12.25 19.49
CA GLY A 290 -9.94 11.82 19.54
C GLY A 290 -9.12 12.36 18.37
N ILE A 291 -9.65 12.27 17.15
CA ILE A 291 -9.01 12.84 15.95
C ILE A 291 -8.86 14.36 16.10
N LEU A 292 -9.91 15.07 16.54
CA LEU A 292 -9.84 16.51 16.78
C LEU A 292 -8.80 16.87 17.86
N ALA A 293 -8.68 16.06 18.92
CA ALA A 293 -7.68 16.25 19.97
C ALA A 293 -6.25 16.05 19.45
N LEU A 294 -6.01 15.03 18.60
CA LEU A 294 -4.73 14.80 17.94
C LEU A 294 -4.36 15.93 16.98
N MET A 295 -5.33 16.39 16.19
CA MET A 295 -5.15 17.55 15.29
C MET A 295 -4.79 18.81 16.09
N ALA A 296 -5.53 19.12 17.16
CA ALA A 296 -5.26 20.26 18.03
C ALA A 296 -3.87 20.15 18.69
N GLY A 297 -3.50 18.96 19.17
CA GLY A 297 -2.19 18.69 19.73
C GLY A 297 -1.07 18.97 18.75
N GLY A 298 -1.18 18.46 17.52
CA GLY A 298 -0.21 18.71 16.46
C GLY A 298 -0.08 20.20 16.10
N ILE A 299 -1.19 20.94 16.05
CA ILE A 299 -1.19 22.39 15.76
C ILE A 299 -0.47 23.16 16.86
N TYR A 300 -0.78 22.89 18.14
CA TYR A 300 -0.18 23.62 19.25
C TYR A 300 1.30 23.35 19.43
N SER A 301 1.76 22.13 19.16
CA SER A 301 3.18 21.81 19.22
C SER A 301 3.98 22.54 18.14
N ARG A 302 3.47 22.61 16.92
CA ARG A 302 4.07 23.42 15.85
C ARG A 302 4.11 24.90 16.24
N TYR A 303 3.00 25.44 16.75
CA TYR A 303 2.95 26.82 17.21
C TYR A 303 3.94 27.11 18.34
N MET A 304 4.08 26.18 19.31
CA MET A 304 5.03 26.30 20.41
C MET A 304 6.48 26.29 19.91
N VAL A 305 6.82 25.39 19.00
CA VAL A 305 8.17 25.38 18.37
C VAL A 305 8.44 26.71 17.67
N GLY A 306 7.48 27.24 16.91
CA GLY A 306 7.59 28.55 16.28
C GLY A 306 7.80 29.68 17.28
N ARG A 307 7.06 29.66 18.40
CA ARG A 307 7.22 30.64 19.49
C ARG A 307 8.61 30.53 20.14
N MET A 308 9.09 29.32 20.45
CA MET A 308 10.41 29.08 21.01
C MET A 308 11.54 29.60 20.10
N ILE A 309 11.40 29.45 18.79
CA ILE A 309 12.39 29.93 17.82
C ILE A 309 12.35 31.46 17.74
N LEU A 310 11.19 32.06 17.57
CA LEU A 310 11.07 33.52 17.45
C LEU A 310 11.43 34.26 18.73
N GLU A 311 11.17 33.67 19.91
CA GLU A 311 11.61 34.20 21.20
C GLU A 311 13.15 34.25 21.30
N LYS A 312 13.88 33.28 20.72
CA LYS A 312 15.35 33.30 20.68
C LYS A 312 15.91 34.43 19.81
N PHE A 313 15.16 34.88 18.80
CA PHE A 313 15.53 36.03 17.96
C PHE A 313 14.96 37.36 18.48
N ASP A 314 14.48 37.39 19.72
CA ASP A 314 13.86 38.55 20.38
C ASP A 314 12.64 39.15 19.65
N LYS A 315 12.02 38.37 18.75
CA LYS A 315 10.83 38.76 17.98
C LYS A 315 9.54 38.38 18.73
N LYS A 316 9.40 38.85 19.97
CA LYS A 316 8.29 38.47 20.89
C LYS A 316 6.91 38.99 20.45
N ASN A 317 6.86 40.09 19.70
CA ASN A 317 5.61 40.71 19.23
C ASN A 317 5.20 40.27 17.81
N THR A 318 5.67 39.11 17.37
CA THR A 318 5.36 38.59 16.04
C THR A 318 3.90 38.13 15.94
N GLY A 319 3.24 38.45 14.83
CA GLY A 319 1.85 38.06 14.60
C GLY A 319 1.63 36.54 14.65
N ARG A 320 0.49 36.08 15.15
CA ARG A 320 0.16 34.65 15.36
C ARG A 320 0.35 33.80 14.10
N PHE A 321 0.04 34.35 12.93
CA PHE A 321 0.24 33.67 11.66
C PHE A 321 1.71 33.35 11.40
N ILE A 322 2.61 34.32 11.58
CA ILE A 322 4.04 34.14 11.36
C ILE A 322 4.62 33.14 12.38
N VAL A 323 4.16 33.18 13.63
CA VAL A 323 4.56 32.20 14.66
C VAL A 323 4.20 30.77 14.22
N LEU A 324 2.96 30.55 13.77
CA LEU A 324 2.52 29.25 13.28
C LEU A 324 3.30 28.80 12.05
N LEU A 325 3.50 29.72 11.09
CA LEU A 325 4.19 29.44 9.83
C LEU A 325 5.63 29.00 10.10
N VAL A 326 6.38 29.76 10.91
CA VAL A 326 7.76 29.40 11.26
C VAL A 326 7.83 28.05 11.94
N GLY A 327 6.94 27.78 12.90
CA GLY A 327 6.91 26.51 13.61
C GLY A 327 6.56 25.32 12.72
N THR A 328 5.58 25.50 11.84
CA THR A 328 5.14 24.47 10.88
C THR A 328 6.23 24.19 9.86
N LEU A 329 6.82 25.23 9.26
CA LEU A 329 7.94 25.06 8.34
C LEU A 329 9.11 24.34 8.99
N VAL A 330 9.50 24.71 10.21
CA VAL A 330 10.65 24.07 10.86
C VAL A 330 10.37 22.61 11.18
N VAL A 331 9.19 22.28 11.70
CA VAL A 331 8.83 20.88 12.03
C VAL A 331 8.70 20.04 10.75
N ASP A 332 7.92 20.50 9.78
CA ASP A 332 7.61 19.74 8.57
C ASP A 332 8.85 19.63 7.66
N LEU A 333 9.68 20.67 7.56
CA LEU A 333 10.97 20.60 6.84
C LEU A 333 11.95 19.66 7.55
N SER A 334 12.00 19.66 8.88
CA SER A 334 12.85 18.73 9.63
C SER A 334 12.44 17.28 9.37
N ILE A 335 11.13 17.01 9.36
CA ILE A 335 10.58 15.69 9.03
C ILE A 335 10.93 15.31 7.59
N PHE A 336 10.76 16.23 6.63
CA PHE A 336 11.09 15.99 5.23
C PHE A 336 12.58 15.65 5.04
N ILE A 337 13.49 16.44 5.63
CA ILE A 337 14.94 16.21 5.53
C ILE A 337 15.32 14.87 6.18
N LEU A 338 14.78 14.54 7.35
CA LEU A 338 15.04 13.27 8.02
C LEU A 338 14.46 12.08 7.25
N GLY A 339 13.35 12.28 6.52
CA GLY A 339 12.74 11.28 5.65
C GLY A 339 13.56 10.92 4.42
N LEU A 340 14.56 11.73 4.04
CA LEU A 340 15.46 11.44 2.91
C LEU A 340 16.37 10.22 3.17
N ILE A 341 16.62 9.90 4.44
CA ILE A 341 17.46 8.77 4.84
C ILE A 341 16.53 7.67 5.37
N PRO A 342 16.43 6.48 4.72
CA PRO A 342 15.45 5.45 5.09
C PRO A 342 15.49 5.03 6.57
N ILE A 343 16.68 4.94 7.15
CA ILE A 343 16.86 4.60 8.57
C ILE A 343 16.33 5.72 9.50
N LEU A 344 16.50 6.98 9.10
CA LEU A 344 16.00 8.13 9.87
C LEU A 344 14.52 8.39 9.66
N ALA A 345 13.94 7.93 8.55
CA ALA A 345 12.51 8.04 8.28
C ALA A 345 11.66 7.41 9.39
N ALA A 346 12.08 6.27 9.95
CA ALA A 346 11.40 5.63 11.09
C ALA A 346 11.36 6.54 12.34
N PHE A 347 12.38 7.37 12.56
CA PHE A 347 12.42 8.29 13.70
C PHE A 347 11.49 9.50 13.54
N THR A 348 11.13 9.87 12.29
CA THR A 348 10.23 11.01 12.04
C THR A 348 8.84 10.79 12.64
N GLY A 349 8.34 9.54 12.60
CA GLY A 349 7.08 9.16 13.24
C GLY A 349 7.14 9.32 14.75
N MET A 350 8.24 8.91 15.38
CA MET A 350 8.44 9.05 16.81
C MET A 350 8.52 10.53 17.25
N ILE A 351 9.24 11.37 16.50
CA ILE A 351 9.31 12.82 16.76
C ILE A 351 7.92 13.45 16.67
N THR A 352 7.18 13.12 15.61
CA THR A 352 5.81 13.64 15.39
C THR A 352 4.85 13.17 16.46
N PHE A 353 5.00 11.93 16.92
CA PHE A 353 4.22 11.37 18.02
C PHE A 353 4.45 12.14 19.32
N PHE A 354 5.70 12.32 19.74
CA PHE A 354 6.02 13.05 20.97
C PHE A 354 5.60 14.52 20.92
N LEU A 355 5.75 15.17 19.77
CA LEU A 355 5.25 16.53 19.56
C LEU A 355 3.73 16.56 19.71
N THR A 356 3.00 15.67 19.04
CA THR A 356 1.53 15.62 19.15
C THR A 356 1.06 15.32 20.58
N MET A 357 1.76 14.44 21.30
CA MET A 357 1.47 14.11 22.70
C MET A 357 1.74 15.28 23.66
N TRP A 358 2.82 16.04 23.43
CA TRP A 358 3.07 17.29 24.16
C TRP A 358 1.91 18.28 23.97
N GLY A 359 1.46 18.38 22.72
CA GLY A 359 0.26 19.04 22.24
C GLY A 359 -0.99 18.76 23.05
N MET A 360 -1.43 17.52 22.89
CA MET A 360 -2.70 17.01 23.39
C MET A 360 -2.70 16.90 24.92
N GLY A 361 -1.60 16.51 25.54
CA GLY A 361 -1.55 16.38 26.98
C GLY A 361 -1.51 17.73 27.71
N ALA A 362 -1.00 18.79 27.09
CA ALA A 362 -1.14 20.14 27.65
C ALA A 362 -2.60 20.60 27.68
N ILE A 363 -3.42 20.22 26.69
CA ILE A 363 -4.87 20.47 26.68
C ILE A 363 -5.55 19.79 27.89
N VAL A 364 -5.26 18.51 28.09
CA VAL A 364 -5.85 17.70 29.17
C VAL A 364 -5.39 18.19 30.54
N TYR A 365 -4.09 18.47 30.69
CA TYR A 365 -3.52 18.93 31.95
C TYR A 365 -4.03 20.31 32.37
N ASN A 366 -4.18 21.24 31.42
CA ASN A 366 -4.77 22.54 31.67
C ASN A 366 -6.21 22.42 32.21
N LYS A 367 -7.01 21.53 31.64
CA LYS A 367 -8.37 21.25 32.13
C LYS A 367 -8.36 20.58 33.51
N TYR A 368 -7.43 19.66 33.76
CA TYR A 368 -7.27 19.02 35.07
C TYR A 368 -6.92 20.02 36.17
N MET A 369 -5.98 20.93 35.91
CA MET A 369 -5.62 21.98 36.87
C MET A 369 -6.77 22.94 37.15
N ALA A 370 -7.54 23.31 36.12
CA ALA A 370 -8.72 24.16 36.29
C ALA A 370 -9.86 23.50 37.08
N MET A 371 -9.86 22.17 37.26
CA MET A 371 -10.83 21.47 38.13
C MET A 371 -10.33 21.35 39.58
N LYS A 372 -9.04 21.60 39.82
CA LYS A 372 -8.41 21.48 41.15
C LYS A 372 -8.33 22.82 41.89
N GLU A 373 -8.27 23.91 41.13
CA GLU A 373 -8.53 25.28 41.60
C GLU A 373 -10.03 25.49 41.83
#